data_AF-A0AAU6K6X1-F1
#
_entry.id   AF-A0AAU6K6X1-F1
#
_cell.length_a   1.000
_cell.length_b   1.000
_cell.length_c   1.000
_cell.angle_alpha   90.00
_cell.angle_beta   90.00
_cell.angle_gamma   90.00
#
_symmetry.space_group_name_H-M   'P 1'
#
loop_
_entity.id
_entity.type
_entity.pdbx_description
1 polymer ?
#
loop_
_entity_poly.entity_id
_entity_poly.type
_entity_poly.pdbx_seq_one_letter_code
_entity_poly.pdbx_strand_id
1 'polypeptide(L)'
;MPAHRSVLTLVPLPTKAALRSGHFTLDADTALHVGTGAEPAAELLRTLLAPATGLSLRPSPDGRFTLALDSGLGDLGEEGYVLAVEPHAVLLRAAHPTGLLRGIQTVRQLLPPQALSDIPQRGTRWLLPCADITDIPRHPWRGAMLDVARHFQPVSYLRRYVDLLALHKISVFHLHLTDDQGWRMPVAALPKLTEIGGHRAESQKGPAGSDTYDGIPHGGSYTRAELAGLVRYAAARGVTVMPEIEMPGHVRAALAAYPALGNHPERTLDVWTRWGVCDTVLGVHDEALDFCRTVLDEVMDVFPSPYIHVGGEECPTTEWTRSVAARERAVAQGLPNPEALHGWFLGRIGDFLVRHGRRPVGWAETGAELPLDFTVMTWRDPSHTLTAARRGHAVVSAYHRATYLDYAQSADPHEPPAQPGAVVDLRAVHAHAPVPEDADAQAAGRVLGTQAQLWTEFVTTPAHLEYLTYPRLCALADRGWSGASDWADFRSRLDEHTARLDALGVPRHP
;
A
#
# COMPACT_ATOMS: atom_id res chain seq x y z
N MET A 1 41.95 2.55 7.32
CA MET A 1 40.71 3.30 7.01
C MET A 1 40.12 2.70 5.76
N PRO A 2 38.87 2.22 5.75
CA PRO A 2 38.25 1.83 4.49
C PRO A 2 38.04 3.10 3.67
N ALA A 3 38.33 3.04 2.37
CA ALA A 3 38.11 4.15 1.45
C ALA A 3 36.62 4.53 1.50
N HIS A 4 36.29 5.73 1.98
CA HIS A 4 34.96 6.29 1.89
C HIS A 4 34.55 6.32 0.41
N ARG A 5 33.66 5.41 0.01
CA ARG A 5 33.04 5.47 -1.31
C ARG A 5 32.21 6.76 -1.37
N SER A 6 32.53 7.60 -2.34
CA SER A 6 31.83 8.84 -2.69
C SER A 6 30.50 8.54 -3.39
N VAL A 7 29.58 7.85 -2.73
CA VAL A 7 28.30 7.42 -3.33
C VAL A 7 27.16 7.81 -2.41
N LEU A 8 26.08 8.35 -2.99
CA LEU A 8 24.85 8.67 -2.26
C LEU A 8 24.16 7.38 -1.81
N THR A 9 23.90 7.26 -0.51
CA THR A 9 23.31 6.07 0.12
C THR A 9 21.80 6.20 0.26
N LEU A 10 21.14 6.45 -0.87
CA LEU A 10 19.69 6.67 -0.97
C LEU A 10 18.95 5.38 -1.28
N VAL A 11 17.78 5.20 -0.66
CA VAL A 11 16.88 4.06 -0.89
C VAL A 11 15.46 4.61 -1.09
N PRO A 12 14.88 4.54 -2.30
CA PRO A 12 15.43 3.95 -3.53
C PRO A 12 16.57 4.78 -4.17
N LEU A 13 17.35 4.14 -5.04
CA LEU A 13 18.38 4.80 -5.85
C LEU A 13 17.76 5.76 -6.88
N PRO A 14 18.21 7.03 -6.96
CA PRO A 14 17.70 7.95 -7.97
C PRO A 14 18.10 7.54 -9.39
N THR A 15 17.29 7.94 -10.38
CA THR A 15 17.58 7.69 -11.82
C THR A 15 18.95 8.24 -12.23
N LYS A 16 19.28 9.47 -11.80
CA LYS A 16 20.59 10.09 -11.97
C LYS A 16 20.95 10.87 -10.71
N ALA A 17 22.14 10.65 -10.19
CA ALA A 17 22.67 11.38 -9.05
C ALA A 17 24.18 11.58 -9.16
N ALA A 18 24.66 12.80 -8.90
CA ALA A 18 26.08 13.14 -8.91
C ALA A 18 26.42 13.95 -7.66
N LEU A 19 27.35 13.44 -6.84
CA LEU A 19 27.91 14.19 -5.72
C LEU A 19 28.81 15.32 -6.22
N ARG A 20 28.73 16.46 -5.53
CA ARG A 20 29.57 17.63 -5.72
C ARG A 20 30.36 17.92 -4.44
N SER A 21 31.38 18.74 -4.56
CA SER A 21 32.18 19.15 -3.41
C SER A 21 31.40 20.12 -2.52
N GLY A 22 31.48 19.92 -1.21
CA GLY A 22 30.88 20.82 -0.22
C GLY A 22 29.53 20.36 0.31
N HIS A 23 28.96 21.19 1.18
CA HIS A 23 27.67 20.93 1.84
C HIS A 23 26.88 22.23 1.94
N PHE A 24 25.55 22.13 1.83
CA PHE A 24 24.63 23.17 2.29
C PHE A 24 24.38 22.97 3.79
N THR A 25 24.43 24.03 4.58
CA THR A 25 24.06 23.99 6.00
C THR A 25 22.63 24.48 6.18
N LEU A 26 21.75 23.61 6.64
CA LEU A 26 20.39 23.93 7.02
C LEU A 26 20.38 24.47 8.48
N ASP A 27 20.04 25.73 8.66
CA ASP A 27 20.17 26.46 9.92
C ASP A 27 18.99 27.42 10.18
N ALA A 28 19.04 28.16 11.29
CA ALA A 28 18.00 29.11 11.69
C ALA A 28 17.80 30.28 10.70
N ASP A 29 18.82 30.58 9.89
CA ASP A 29 18.78 31.61 8.86
C ASP A 29 18.25 31.07 7.52
N THR A 30 18.06 29.76 7.41
CA THR A 30 17.50 29.16 6.21
C THR A 30 16.01 29.46 6.08
N ALA A 31 15.67 30.17 5.01
CA ALA A 31 14.31 30.49 4.60
C ALA A 31 13.96 29.80 3.28
N LEU A 32 12.66 29.59 3.04
CA LEU A 32 12.15 28.94 1.83
C LEU A 32 11.68 29.98 0.82
N HIS A 33 12.18 29.93 -0.41
CA HIS A 33 11.53 30.54 -1.56
C HIS A 33 10.49 29.55 -2.10
N VAL A 34 9.21 29.92 -2.03
CA VAL A 34 8.10 29.04 -2.42
C VAL A 34 7.46 29.60 -3.68
N GLY A 35 7.68 28.93 -4.80
CA GLY A 35 7.02 29.23 -6.06
C GLY A 35 5.52 28.92 -6.00
N THR A 36 4.74 29.56 -6.86
CA THR A 36 3.29 29.35 -6.94
C THR A 36 2.95 27.88 -7.12
N GLY A 37 2.07 27.35 -6.27
CA GLY A 37 1.64 25.94 -6.28
C GLY A 37 2.57 24.99 -5.52
N ALA A 38 3.72 25.46 -5.02
CA ALA A 38 4.64 24.67 -4.20
C ALA A 38 4.36 24.78 -2.69
N GLU A 39 3.31 25.50 -2.28
CA GLU A 39 2.94 25.70 -0.88
C GLU A 39 2.71 24.38 -0.12
N PRO A 40 1.99 23.38 -0.67
CA PRO A 40 1.83 22.09 0.01
C PRO A 40 3.15 21.36 0.27
N ALA A 41 4.11 21.47 -0.66
CA ALA A 41 5.44 20.89 -0.50
C ALA A 41 6.25 21.62 0.59
N ALA A 42 6.18 22.96 0.64
CA ALA A 42 6.81 23.74 1.69
C ALA A 42 6.26 23.39 3.09
N GLU A 43 4.94 23.23 3.21
CA GLU A 43 4.29 22.79 4.45
C GLU A 43 4.71 21.38 4.85
N LEU A 44 4.80 20.45 3.90
CA LEU A 44 5.30 19.11 4.17
C LEU A 44 6.75 19.13 4.67
N LEU A 45 7.63 19.90 4.01
CA LEU A 45 9.04 20.01 4.41
C LEU A 45 9.17 20.54 5.84
N ARG A 46 8.41 21.58 6.20
CA ARG A 46 8.35 22.10 7.58
C ARG A 46 7.87 21.04 8.55
N THR A 47 6.76 20.38 8.22
CA THR A 47 6.15 19.35 9.08
C THR A 47 7.13 18.21 9.38
N LEU A 48 7.88 17.76 8.36
CA LEU A 48 8.76 16.61 8.49
C LEU A 48 10.11 16.93 9.14
N LEU A 49 10.58 18.19 9.09
CA LEU A 49 11.87 18.59 9.67
C LEU A 49 11.74 19.30 11.02
N ALA A 50 10.62 19.94 11.32
CA ALA A 50 10.43 20.69 12.56
C ALA A 50 10.69 19.87 13.84
N PRO A 51 10.25 18.60 13.97
CA PRO A 51 10.41 17.84 15.22
C PRO A 51 11.88 17.67 15.63
N ALA A 52 12.73 17.21 14.69
CA ALA A 52 14.15 17.00 14.94
C ALA A 52 14.95 18.30 14.98
N THR A 53 14.68 19.22 14.05
CA THR A 53 15.57 20.36 13.78
C THR A 53 15.20 21.63 14.56
N GLY A 54 13.92 21.79 14.92
CA GLY A 54 13.38 23.03 15.49
C GLY A 54 13.40 24.23 14.52
N LEU A 55 13.72 24.03 13.25
CA LEU A 55 13.83 25.11 12.26
C LEU A 55 12.45 25.52 11.75
N SER A 56 12.20 26.83 11.68
CA SER A 56 10.93 27.37 11.19
C SER A 56 10.77 27.28 9.67
N LEU A 57 11.90 27.34 8.94
CA LEU A 57 11.94 27.40 7.47
C LEU A 57 10.93 28.40 6.92
N ARG A 58 10.98 29.63 7.47
CA ARG A 58 10.05 30.71 7.15
C ARG A 58 10.03 31.01 5.65
N PRO A 59 8.89 31.39 5.06
CA PRO A 59 8.86 31.83 3.66
C PRO A 59 9.64 33.14 3.50
N SER A 60 10.40 33.27 2.42
CA SER A 60 11.13 34.48 2.03
C SER A 60 11.36 34.51 0.52
N PRO A 61 11.14 35.64 -0.19
CA PRO A 61 11.53 35.78 -1.59
C PRO A 61 13.01 35.51 -1.84
N ASP A 62 13.88 35.80 -0.87
CA ASP A 62 15.32 35.56 -0.95
C ASP A 62 15.75 34.26 -0.23
N GLY A 63 14.81 33.31 -0.08
CA GLY A 63 15.06 32.05 0.60
C GLY A 63 16.11 31.19 -0.12
N ARG A 64 17.12 30.73 0.62
CA ARG A 64 18.19 29.88 0.08
C ARG A 64 17.72 28.46 -0.32
N PHE A 65 16.55 28.04 0.14
CA PHE A 65 15.94 26.78 -0.27
C PHE A 65 14.71 27.07 -1.13
N THR A 66 14.79 26.78 -2.43
CA THR A 66 13.74 27.03 -3.40
C THR A 66 12.93 25.76 -3.69
N LEU A 67 11.62 25.88 -3.63
CA LEU A 67 10.63 24.88 -4.08
C LEU A 67 9.83 25.51 -5.21
N ALA A 68 9.84 24.94 -6.41
CA ALA A 68 9.12 25.54 -7.54
C ALA A 68 8.55 24.50 -8.51
N LEU A 69 7.34 24.76 -9.01
CA LEU A 69 6.83 24.06 -10.17
C LEU A 69 7.48 24.60 -11.45
N ASP A 70 7.86 23.71 -12.35
CA ASP A 70 8.47 24.03 -13.64
C ASP A 70 7.83 23.20 -14.75
N SER A 71 7.01 23.83 -15.58
CA SER A 71 6.38 23.17 -16.72
C SER A 71 7.39 22.69 -17.77
N GLY A 72 8.61 23.22 -17.78
CA GLY A 72 9.71 22.73 -18.61
C GLY A 72 10.20 21.32 -18.24
N LEU A 73 9.78 20.77 -17.09
CA LEU A 73 10.11 19.42 -16.64
C LEU A 73 9.01 18.39 -16.95
N GLY A 74 8.08 18.70 -17.86
CA GLY A 74 6.94 17.82 -18.19
C GLY A 74 7.34 16.41 -18.63
N ASP A 75 8.50 16.27 -19.27
CA ASP A 75 9.04 14.96 -19.70
C ASP A 75 9.43 14.04 -18.52
N LEU A 76 9.51 14.57 -17.29
CA LEU A 76 9.74 13.78 -16.08
C LEU A 76 8.43 13.20 -15.49
N GLY A 77 7.27 13.54 -16.07
CA GLY A 77 5.96 13.05 -15.65
C GLY A 77 5.50 13.59 -14.28
N GLU A 78 4.45 12.97 -13.74
CA GLU A 78 3.75 13.43 -12.52
C GLU A 78 4.60 13.37 -11.24
N GLU A 79 5.53 12.41 -11.16
CA GLU A 79 6.30 12.14 -9.94
C GLU A 79 7.77 12.53 -10.05
N GLY A 80 8.20 13.01 -11.22
CA GLY A 80 9.58 13.34 -11.50
C GLY A 80 10.02 14.67 -10.91
N TYR A 81 11.30 14.78 -10.54
CA TYR A 81 11.87 16.00 -9.97
C TYR A 81 13.36 16.16 -10.29
N VAL A 82 13.84 17.39 -10.13
CA VAL A 82 15.25 17.77 -10.16
C VAL A 82 15.59 18.43 -8.83
N LEU A 83 16.69 17.99 -8.21
CA LEU A 83 17.23 18.57 -6.98
C LEU A 83 18.69 18.95 -7.20
N ALA A 84 19.00 20.24 -7.04
CA ALA A 84 20.36 20.75 -6.99
C ALA A 84 20.65 21.26 -5.57
N VAL A 85 21.72 20.75 -4.97
CA VAL A 85 22.24 21.20 -3.67
C VAL A 85 23.61 21.81 -3.90
N GLU A 86 23.72 23.10 -3.62
CA GLU A 86 24.94 23.90 -3.69
C GLU A 86 25.33 24.42 -2.30
N PRO A 87 26.56 24.92 -2.08
CA PRO A 87 26.98 25.38 -0.75
C PRO A 87 26.10 26.49 -0.15
N HIS A 88 25.41 27.27 -0.99
CA HIS A 88 24.64 28.45 -0.59
C HIS A 88 23.18 28.42 -1.04
N ALA A 89 22.76 27.40 -1.78
CA ALA A 89 21.40 27.28 -2.27
C ALA A 89 20.97 25.81 -2.42
N VAL A 90 19.68 25.54 -2.21
CA VAL A 90 19.03 24.28 -2.57
C VAL A 90 17.89 24.60 -3.52
N LEU A 91 17.78 23.90 -4.63
CA LEU A 91 16.74 24.08 -5.63
C LEU A 91 16.06 22.74 -5.90
N LEU A 92 14.80 22.62 -5.51
CA LEU A 92 13.94 21.47 -5.81
C LEU A 92 12.82 21.90 -6.78
N ARG A 93 12.79 21.29 -7.96
CA ARG A 93 11.84 21.59 -9.02
C ARG A 93 11.16 20.33 -9.54
N ALA A 94 9.90 20.44 -9.94
CA ALA A 94 9.14 19.38 -10.59
C ALA A 94 8.06 19.98 -11.49
N ALA A 95 7.57 19.24 -12.48
CA ALA A 95 6.43 19.69 -13.28
C ALA A 95 5.11 19.67 -12.50
N HIS A 96 4.98 18.75 -11.54
CA HIS A 96 3.78 18.52 -10.76
C HIS A 96 4.07 18.53 -9.25
N PRO A 97 3.08 18.87 -8.40
CA PRO A 97 3.26 18.87 -6.94
C PRO A 97 3.79 17.55 -6.38
N THR A 98 3.34 16.40 -6.90
CA THR A 98 3.79 15.08 -6.44
C THR A 98 5.30 14.89 -6.59
N GLY A 99 5.90 15.38 -7.67
CA GLY A 99 7.36 15.37 -7.84
C GLY A 99 8.10 16.15 -6.75
N LEU A 100 7.58 17.31 -6.32
CA LEU A 100 8.13 18.03 -5.16
C LEU A 100 8.03 17.20 -3.87
N LEU A 101 6.91 16.51 -3.65
CA LEU A 101 6.75 15.64 -2.49
C LEU A 101 7.76 14.48 -2.50
N ARG A 102 8.07 13.90 -3.66
CA ARG A 102 9.13 12.88 -3.81
C ARG A 102 10.52 13.44 -3.54
N GLY A 103 10.81 14.63 -4.06
CA GLY A 103 12.08 15.31 -3.83
C GLY A 103 12.33 15.65 -2.36
N ILE A 104 11.29 16.02 -1.60
CA ILE A 104 11.39 16.24 -0.15
C ILE A 104 11.85 14.96 0.57
N GLN A 105 11.41 13.78 0.14
CA GLN A 105 11.85 12.52 0.76
C GLN A 105 13.33 12.26 0.48
N THR A 106 13.82 12.61 -0.71
CA THR A 106 15.25 12.57 -1.02
C THR A 106 16.03 13.57 -0.15
N VAL A 107 15.55 14.79 0.01
CA VAL A 107 16.14 15.79 0.93
C VAL A 107 16.24 15.25 2.36
N ARG A 108 15.19 14.60 2.85
CA ARG A 108 15.18 13.96 4.18
C ARG A 108 16.22 12.85 4.31
N GLN A 109 16.44 12.06 3.27
CA GLN A 109 17.48 11.03 3.28
C GLN A 109 18.90 11.61 3.11
N LEU A 110 19.07 12.74 2.42
CA LEU A 110 20.36 13.43 2.27
C LEU A 110 20.84 14.07 3.57
N LEU A 111 19.92 14.48 4.43
CA LEU A 111 20.22 14.95 5.78
C LEU A 111 20.76 13.81 6.67
N PRO A 112 21.47 14.15 7.77
CA PRO A 112 21.85 13.15 8.78
C PRO A 112 20.61 12.39 9.29
N PRO A 113 20.73 11.09 9.62
CA PRO A 113 19.59 10.27 10.06
C PRO A 113 18.76 10.88 11.20
N GLN A 114 19.40 11.64 12.09
CA GLN A 114 18.78 12.37 13.19
C GLN A 114 17.65 13.31 12.72
N ALA A 115 17.69 13.80 11.48
CA ALA A 115 16.64 14.66 10.92
C ALA A 115 15.30 13.93 10.73
N LEU A 116 15.28 12.60 10.81
CA LEU A 116 14.08 11.78 10.74
C LEU A 116 13.43 11.52 12.11
N SER A 117 14.06 11.95 13.20
CA SER A 117 13.55 11.78 14.56
C SER A 117 12.30 12.64 14.80
N ASP A 118 11.39 12.12 15.61
CA ASP A 118 10.19 12.81 16.10
C ASP A 118 10.47 13.67 17.35
N ILE A 119 11.70 13.65 17.87
CA ILE A 119 12.13 14.45 19.02
C ILE A 119 13.29 15.39 18.68
N PRO A 120 13.42 16.54 19.36
CA PRO A 120 14.49 17.51 19.09
C PRO A 120 15.90 16.95 19.27
N GLN A 121 16.75 17.19 18.29
CA GLN A 121 18.14 16.69 18.24
C GLN A 121 19.13 17.83 18.46
N ARG A 122 19.75 17.87 19.64
CA ARG A 122 20.69 18.94 20.02
C ARG A 122 22.11 18.65 19.52
N GLY A 123 22.84 19.69 19.15
CA GLY A 123 24.25 19.58 18.74
C GLY A 123 24.48 18.92 17.37
N THR A 124 23.42 18.56 16.65
CA THR A 124 23.52 18.03 15.29
C THR A 124 23.64 19.18 14.30
N ARG A 125 24.61 19.09 13.37
CA ARG A 125 24.68 19.99 12.22
C ARG A 125 23.89 19.40 11.07
N TRP A 126 22.91 20.12 10.56
CA TRP A 126 22.08 19.69 9.44
C TRP A 126 22.78 19.99 8.12
N LEU A 127 23.59 19.03 7.66
CA LEU A 127 24.38 19.16 6.45
C LEU A 127 23.76 18.36 5.32
N LEU A 128 23.44 19.01 4.21
CA LEU A 128 23.12 18.32 2.96
C LEU A 128 24.39 18.28 2.10
N PRO A 129 24.84 17.11 1.62
CA PRO A 129 25.93 17.06 0.66
C PRO A 129 25.52 17.76 -0.64
N CYS A 130 26.42 18.53 -1.23
CA CYS A 130 26.17 19.12 -2.54
C CYS A 130 26.00 18.02 -3.59
N ALA A 131 24.97 18.12 -4.42
CA ALA A 131 24.59 17.08 -5.36
C ALA A 131 23.66 17.61 -6.46
N ASP A 132 23.73 16.99 -7.63
CA ASP A 132 22.74 17.13 -8.69
C ASP A 132 21.97 15.81 -8.83
N ILE A 133 20.65 15.86 -8.71
CA ILE A 133 19.77 14.69 -8.80
C ILE A 133 18.65 14.96 -9.80
N THR A 134 18.42 14.02 -10.71
CA THR A 134 17.23 13.98 -11.56
C THR A 134 16.63 12.61 -11.40
N ASP A 135 15.35 12.55 -11.05
CA ASP A 135 14.77 11.31 -10.56
C ASP A 135 13.32 11.15 -11.01
N ILE A 136 13.00 9.95 -11.49
CA ILE A 136 11.69 9.53 -11.99
C ILE A 136 11.44 8.08 -11.56
N PRO A 137 10.18 7.68 -11.25
CA PRO A 137 9.89 6.29 -10.96
C PRO A 137 9.95 5.43 -12.23
N ARG A 138 10.49 4.22 -12.10
CA ARG A 138 10.44 3.20 -13.17
C ARG A 138 9.02 2.72 -13.44
N HIS A 139 8.24 2.51 -12.38
CA HIS A 139 6.88 1.99 -12.45
C HIS A 139 5.89 3.00 -11.86
N PRO A 140 4.76 3.30 -12.54
CA PRO A 140 3.75 4.21 -12.01
C PRO A 140 3.03 3.66 -10.77
N TRP A 141 2.96 2.32 -10.61
CA TRP A 141 2.40 1.68 -9.43
C TRP A 141 3.48 1.14 -8.50
N ARG A 142 3.52 1.66 -7.28
CA ARG A 142 4.37 1.17 -6.20
C ARG A 142 3.50 1.12 -4.96
N GLY A 143 3.01 -0.07 -4.62
CA GLY A 143 2.00 -0.25 -3.59
C GLY A 143 2.54 -0.87 -2.31
N ALA A 144 1.82 -0.67 -1.22
CA ALA A 144 1.88 -1.53 -0.04
C ALA A 144 0.47 -1.70 0.53
N MET A 145 0.10 -2.93 0.85
CA MET A 145 -1.17 -3.29 1.46
C MET A 145 -1.00 -3.56 2.95
N LEU A 146 -1.93 -3.06 3.75
CA LEU A 146 -2.08 -3.44 5.15
C LEU A 146 -3.48 -4.02 5.39
N ASP A 147 -3.51 -5.25 5.88
CA ASP A 147 -4.71 -5.89 6.40
C ASP A 147 -5.03 -5.37 7.80
N VAL A 148 -6.14 -4.65 7.91
CA VAL A 148 -6.71 -4.20 9.19
C VAL A 148 -7.98 -4.97 9.56
N ALA A 149 -8.43 -5.87 8.70
CA ALA A 149 -9.58 -6.72 8.91
C ALA A 149 -9.25 -7.86 9.89
N ARG A 150 -8.12 -8.56 9.72
CA ARG A 150 -7.72 -9.66 10.61
C ARG A 150 -7.27 -9.13 11.98
N HIS A 151 -6.38 -8.13 12.01
CA HIS A 151 -6.05 -7.38 13.23
C HIS A 151 -6.12 -5.87 13.02
N PHE A 152 -7.02 -5.23 13.78
CA PHE A 152 -7.29 -3.80 13.70
C PHE A 152 -6.09 -2.97 14.13
N GLN A 153 -5.77 -1.93 13.36
CA GLN A 153 -4.76 -0.94 13.70
C GLN A 153 -5.38 0.44 13.88
N PRO A 154 -4.99 1.22 14.91
CA PRO A 154 -5.52 2.57 15.12
C PRO A 154 -5.10 3.51 14.00
N VAL A 155 -5.92 4.53 13.71
CA VAL A 155 -5.64 5.51 12.63
C VAL A 155 -4.29 6.24 12.82
N SER A 156 -3.82 6.40 14.06
CA SER A 156 -2.50 6.96 14.36
C SER A 156 -1.38 6.10 13.77
N TYR A 157 -1.51 4.78 13.84
CA TYR A 157 -0.58 3.86 13.19
C TYR A 157 -0.67 3.94 11.67
N LEU A 158 -1.88 4.02 11.11
CA LEU A 158 -2.03 4.17 9.65
C LEU A 158 -1.33 5.43 9.11
N ARG A 159 -1.36 6.53 9.88
CA ARG A 159 -0.59 7.75 9.54
C ARG A 159 0.91 7.51 9.58
N ARG A 160 1.42 6.81 10.61
CA ARG A 160 2.83 6.40 10.68
C ARG A 160 3.22 5.51 9.51
N TYR A 161 2.37 4.54 9.14
CA TYR A 161 2.60 3.69 7.98
C TYR A 161 2.71 4.53 6.71
N VAL A 162 1.82 5.49 6.49
CA VAL A 162 1.89 6.43 5.36
C VAL A 162 3.17 7.27 5.34
N ASP A 163 3.67 7.76 6.49
CA ASP A 163 4.96 8.46 6.57
C ASP A 163 6.12 7.56 6.10
N LEU A 164 6.10 6.31 6.54
CA LEU A 164 7.10 5.29 6.20
C LEU A 164 7.02 4.90 4.70
N LEU A 165 5.81 4.74 4.15
CA LEU A 165 5.59 4.53 2.72
C LEU A 165 6.13 5.70 1.88
N ALA A 166 5.80 6.93 2.27
CA ALA A 166 6.20 8.14 1.56
C ALA A 166 7.72 8.30 1.53
N LEU A 167 8.42 8.06 2.65
CA LEU A 167 9.88 8.13 2.72
C LEU A 167 10.56 7.21 1.69
N HIS A 168 9.96 6.05 1.42
CA HIS A 168 10.44 5.07 0.44
C HIS A 168 9.78 5.24 -0.94
N LYS A 169 9.10 6.36 -1.18
CA LYS A 169 8.44 6.71 -2.46
C LYS A 169 7.41 5.70 -2.96
N ILE A 170 6.80 4.93 -2.05
CA ILE A 170 5.60 4.13 -2.33
C ILE A 170 4.43 5.11 -2.61
N SER A 171 3.68 4.88 -3.69
CA SER A 171 2.62 5.78 -4.15
C SER A 171 1.22 5.33 -3.76
N VAL A 172 0.99 4.04 -3.54
CA VAL A 172 -0.33 3.49 -3.23
C VAL A 172 -0.32 2.81 -1.87
N PHE A 173 -1.20 3.24 -0.98
CA PHE A 173 -1.55 2.53 0.23
C PHE A 173 -2.85 1.75 -0.02
N HIS A 174 -2.74 0.43 -0.17
CA HIS A 174 -3.88 -0.47 -0.29
C HIS A 174 -4.39 -0.81 1.12
N LEU A 175 -5.60 -0.36 1.45
CA LEU A 175 -6.18 -0.54 2.78
C LEU A 175 -7.26 -1.62 2.74
N HIS A 176 -6.90 -2.82 3.20
CA HIS A 176 -7.80 -3.98 3.27
C HIS A 176 -8.71 -3.88 4.50
N LEU A 177 -9.94 -3.38 4.28
CA LEU A 177 -10.84 -2.90 5.34
C LEU A 177 -11.83 -3.95 5.86
N THR A 178 -12.06 -5.03 5.12
CA THR A 178 -13.13 -5.99 5.41
C THR A 178 -12.67 -7.39 5.09
N ASP A 179 -13.00 -8.32 5.97
CA ASP A 179 -12.80 -9.75 5.74
C ASP A 179 -13.78 -10.55 6.63
N ASP A 180 -13.62 -11.87 6.65
CA ASP A 180 -14.42 -12.77 7.47
C ASP A 180 -14.31 -12.49 8.98
N GLN A 181 -13.13 -12.06 9.44
CA GLN A 181 -12.81 -11.84 10.86
C GLN A 181 -13.02 -10.38 11.31
N GLY A 182 -13.48 -9.50 10.41
CA GLY A 182 -13.89 -8.17 10.81
C GLY A 182 -14.18 -7.19 9.68
N TRP A 183 -15.06 -6.23 9.99
CA TRP A 183 -15.43 -5.12 9.12
C TRP A 183 -15.04 -3.78 9.76
N ARG A 184 -14.20 -2.99 9.07
CA ARG A 184 -13.54 -1.81 9.69
C ARG A 184 -14.06 -0.46 9.22
N MET A 185 -14.87 -0.39 8.17
CA MET A 185 -15.39 0.88 7.62
C MET A 185 -16.84 1.13 8.06
N PRO A 186 -17.21 2.30 8.58
CA PRO A 186 -18.62 2.56 8.88
C PRO A 186 -19.37 2.80 7.56
N VAL A 187 -20.60 2.29 7.49
CA VAL A 187 -21.54 2.58 6.40
C VAL A 187 -22.84 3.07 7.03
N ALA A 188 -23.22 4.32 6.79
CA ALA A 188 -24.27 5.01 7.53
C ALA A 188 -25.63 4.30 7.42
N ALA A 189 -25.94 3.76 6.24
CA ALA A 189 -27.17 2.99 6.02
C ALA A 189 -27.13 1.58 6.64
N LEU A 190 -25.95 1.09 7.01
CA LEU A 190 -25.70 -0.28 7.43
C LEU A 190 -24.87 -0.32 8.74
N PRO A 191 -25.37 0.28 9.85
CA PRO A 191 -24.59 0.47 11.08
C PRO A 191 -24.11 -0.84 11.73
N LYS A 192 -24.84 -1.95 11.53
CA LYS A 192 -24.46 -3.25 12.11
C LYS A 192 -23.15 -3.79 11.55
N LEU A 193 -22.69 -3.30 10.40
CA LEU A 193 -21.41 -3.71 9.83
C LEU A 193 -20.26 -3.42 10.82
N THR A 194 -20.31 -2.31 11.54
CA THR A 194 -19.32 -2.01 12.58
C THR A 194 -19.79 -2.40 13.98
N GLU A 195 -21.08 -2.31 14.31
CA GLU A 195 -21.59 -2.68 15.64
C GLU A 195 -21.47 -4.18 15.93
N ILE A 196 -21.66 -5.03 14.91
CA ILE A 196 -21.52 -6.49 14.99
C ILE A 196 -20.27 -6.92 14.24
N GLY A 197 -20.19 -6.61 12.93
CA GLY A 197 -19.09 -7.06 12.08
C GLY A 197 -17.71 -6.52 12.50
N GLY A 198 -17.65 -5.45 13.27
CA GLY A 198 -16.41 -4.89 13.82
C GLY A 198 -15.80 -5.70 14.97
N HIS A 199 -16.47 -6.74 15.47
CA HIS A 199 -16.10 -7.45 16.69
C HIS A 199 -16.18 -8.98 16.53
N ARG A 200 -15.18 -9.69 17.03
CA ARG A 200 -15.18 -11.16 17.16
C ARG A 200 -14.86 -11.57 18.60
N ALA A 201 -15.32 -12.76 18.99
CA ALA A 201 -15.23 -13.26 20.35
C ALA A 201 -13.81 -13.65 20.78
N GLU A 202 -12.99 -14.14 19.85
CA GLU A 202 -11.62 -14.62 20.07
C GLU A 202 -10.90 -14.79 18.73
N SER A 203 -9.61 -15.14 18.77
CA SER A 203 -8.80 -15.40 17.57
C SER A 203 -8.11 -16.77 17.64
N GLN A 204 -8.06 -17.47 16.50
CA GLN A 204 -7.35 -18.73 16.35
C GLN A 204 -5.85 -18.56 16.61
N LYS A 205 -5.27 -19.45 17.43
CA LYS A 205 -3.83 -19.55 17.66
C LYS A 205 -3.22 -20.59 16.74
N GLY A 206 -2.14 -20.21 16.05
CA GLY A 206 -1.45 -21.10 15.12
C GLY A 206 -2.10 -21.13 13.71
N PRO A 207 -1.61 -22.01 12.82
CA PRO A 207 -2.02 -22.06 11.42
C PRO A 207 -3.52 -22.30 11.24
N ALA A 208 -4.04 -21.94 10.07
CA ALA A 208 -5.39 -22.30 9.66
C ALA A 208 -5.64 -23.81 9.88
N GLY A 209 -6.81 -24.13 10.42
CA GLY A 209 -7.17 -25.49 10.86
C GLY A 209 -6.75 -25.87 12.28
N SER A 210 -6.10 -24.99 13.04
CA SER A 210 -5.83 -25.18 14.48
C SER A 210 -7.13 -25.15 15.31
N ASP A 211 -7.19 -25.97 16.36
CA ASP A 211 -8.33 -26.02 17.31
C ASP A 211 -8.10 -25.20 18.59
N THR A 212 -7.06 -24.37 18.61
CA THR A 212 -6.72 -23.53 19.78
C THR A 212 -7.04 -22.06 19.52
N TYR A 213 -7.52 -21.37 20.56
CA TYR A 213 -7.93 -19.97 20.50
C TYR A 213 -7.35 -19.18 21.68
N ASP A 214 -7.31 -17.86 21.55
CA ASP A 214 -6.82 -16.97 22.60
C ASP A 214 -7.82 -16.67 23.71
N GLY A 215 -9.12 -16.82 23.45
CA GLY A 215 -10.19 -16.43 24.38
C GLY A 215 -10.27 -14.91 24.61
N ILE A 216 -9.69 -14.10 23.73
CA ILE A 216 -9.59 -12.64 23.88
C ILE A 216 -10.45 -11.96 22.81
N PRO A 217 -11.54 -11.27 23.19
CA PRO A 217 -12.32 -10.49 22.25
C PRO A 217 -11.48 -9.46 21.52
N HIS A 218 -11.62 -9.40 20.20
CA HIS A 218 -10.90 -8.47 19.33
C HIS A 218 -11.89 -7.68 18.49
N GLY A 219 -11.62 -6.40 18.28
CA GLY A 219 -12.44 -5.58 17.41
C GLY A 219 -11.91 -4.18 17.22
N GLY A 220 -12.73 -3.36 16.57
CA GLY A 220 -12.42 -2.00 16.20
C GLY A 220 -12.96 -1.67 14.81
N SER A 221 -13.29 -0.42 14.61
CA SER A 221 -13.66 0.15 13.32
C SER A 221 -13.21 1.60 13.29
N TYR A 222 -13.04 2.13 12.10
CA TYR A 222 -12.76 3.55 11.91
C TYR A 222 -14.07 4.33 11.91
N THR A 223 -13.97 5.62 12.19
CA THR A 223 -15.02 6.58 11.85
C THR A 223 -14.80 7.12 10.44
N ARG A 224 -15.87 7.61 9.80
CA ARG A 224 -15.78 8.31 8.51
C ARG A 224 -14.80 9.48 8.56
N ALA A 225 -14.75 10.20 9.69
CA ALA A 225 -13.84 11.32 9.89
C ALA A 225 -12.37 10.90 9.98
N GLU A 226 -12.08 9.75 10.62
CA GLU A 226 -10.74 9.18 10.68
C GLU A 226 -10.26 8.75 9.29
N LEU A 227 -11.08 8.03 8.52
CA LEU A 227 -10.74 7.62 7.16
C LEU A 227 -10.54 8.82 6.23
N ALA A 228 -11.46 9.78 6.23
CA ALA A 228 -11.30 11.01 5.44
C ALA A 228 -10.05 11.82 5.88
N GLY A 229 -9.74 11.81 7.18
CA GLY A 229 -8.53 12.41 7.73
C GLY A 229 -7.26 11.70 7.27
N LEU A 230 -7.26 10.37 7.24
CA LEU A 230 -6.16 9.55 6.73
C LEU A 230 -5.93 9.79 5.23
N VAL A 231 -6.99 9.83 4.43
CA VAL A 231 -6.94 10.14 2.99
C VAL A 231 -6.25 11.49 2.75
N ARG A 232 -6.68 12.56 3.45
CA ARG A 232 -6.04 13.88 3.33
C ARG A 232 -4.58 13.85 3.78
N TYR A 233 -4.30 13.15 4.87
CA TYR A 233 -2.96 13.02 5.42
C TYR A 233 -1.99 12.31 4.46
N ALA A 234 -2.47 11.26 3.79
CA ALA A 234 -1.74 10.51 2.77
C ALA A 234 -1.54 11.32 1.48
N ALA A 235 -2.58 12.01 1.01
CA ALA A 235 -2.48 12.90 -0.15
C ALA A 235 -1.41 14.00 0.05
N ALA A 236 -1.32 14.58 1.25
CA ALA A 236 -0.27 15.56 1.59
C ALA A 236 1.16 15.01 1.51
N ARG A 237 1.33 13.67 1.43
CA ARG A 237 2.60 12.96 1.29
C ARG A 237 2.76 12.30 -0.08
N GLY A 238 1.83 12.56 -1.00
CA GLY A 238 1.80 11.95 -2.31
C GLY A 238 1.48 10.46 -2.29
N VAL A 239 0.71 10.00 -1.31
CA VAL A 239 0.25 8.60 -1.21
C VAL A 239 -1.26 8.56 -1.44
N THR A 240 -1.69 7.77 -2.43
CA THR A 240 -3.11 7.49 -2.69
C THR A 240 -3.56 6.33 -1.80
N VAL A 241 -4.67 6.51 -1.06
CA VAL A 241 -5.28 5.42 -0.29
C VAL A 241 -6.34 4.74 -1.15
N MET A 242 -6.04 3.51 -1.58
CA MET A 242 -6.99 2.65 -2.29
C MET A 242 -7.70 1.75 -1.27
N PRO A 243 -9.03 1.88 -1.08
CA PRO A 243 -9.78 1.00 -0.20
C PRO A 243 -10.04 -0.35 -0.88
N GLU A 244 -10.16 -1.38 -0.07
CA GLU A 244 -10.68 -2.69 -0.47
C GLU A 244 -11.88 -3.07 0.38
N ILE A 245 -12.96 -3.44 -0.29
CA ILE A 245 -14.13 -4.09 0.30
C ILE A 245 -14.28 -5.46 -0.37
N GLU A 246 -13.99 -6.50 0.37
CA GLU A 246 -14.06 -7.89 -0.08
C GLU A 246 -15.46 -8.28 -0.55
N MET A 247 -15.55 -8.89 -1.73
CA MET A 247 -16.75 -9.50 -2.27
C MET A 247 -16.44 -10.44 -3.45
N PRO A 248 -17.23 -11.51 -3.70
CA PRO A 248 -18.33 -12.02 -2.88
C PRO A 248 -17.89 -13.03 -1.79
N GLY A 249 -16.61 -13.42 -1.77
CA GLY A 249 -15.96 -14.15 -0.67
C GLY A 249 -15.50 -13.21 0.44
N HIS A 250 -14.87 -13.75 1.49
CA HIS A 250 -14.32 -12.96 2.62
C HIS A 250 -15.32 -11.99 3.26
N VAL A 251 -16.59 -12.40 3.36
CA VAL A 251 -17.73 -11.55 3.76
C VAL A 251 -18.38 -11.97 5.07
N ARG A 252 -17.82 -12.93 5.81
CA ARG A 252 -18.47 -13.50 7.00
C ARG A 252 -18.83 -12.45 8.05
N ALA A 253 -18.03 -11.38 8.21
CA ALA A 253 -18.36 -10.27 9.10
C ALA A 253 -19.63 -9.51 8.68
N ALA A 254 -19.81 -9.29 7.37
CA ALA A 254 -21.02 -8.65 6.83
C ALA A 254 -22.24 -9.56 6.99
N LEU A 255 -22.08 -10.87 6.75
CA LEU A 255 -23.16 -11.85 6.90
C LEU A 255 -23.58 -12.05 8.37
N ALA A 256 -22.65 -11.93 9.33
CA ALA A 256 -22.99 -11.93 10.76
C ALA A 256 -23.85 -10.71 11.14
N ALA A 257 -23.55 -9.55 10.55
CA ALA A 257 -24.32 -8.32 10.78
C ALA A 257 -25.69 -8.31 10.07
N TYR A 258 -25.74 -8.86 8.86
CA TYR A 258 -26.91 -8.90 7.99
C TYR A 258 -27.07 -10.29 7.33
N PRO A 259 -27.63 -11.29 8.03
CA PRO A 259 -27.77 -12.65 7.50
C PRO A 259 -28.57 -12.76 6.20
N ALA A 260 -29.51 -11.82 5.97
CA ALA A 260 -30.33 -11.73 4.75
C ALA A 260 -29.53 -11.63 3.44
N LEU A 261 -28.26 -11.23 3.53
CA LEU A 261 -27.36 -11.11 2.38
C LEU A 261 -26.78 -12.45 1.91
N GLY A 262 -26.84 -13.51 2.73
CA GLY A 262 -26.27 -14.82 2.41
C GLY A 262 -27.24 -15.78 1.70
N ASN A 263 -26.77 -17.00 1.42
CA ASN A 263 -27.57 -18.05 0.79
C ASN A 263 -28.52 -18.78 1.76
N HIS A 264 -28.33 -18.57 3.06
CA HIS A 264 -29.04 -19.21 4.16
C HIS A 264 -29.43 -18.18 5.23
N PRO A 265 -30.37 -17.27 4.93
CA PRO A 265 -30.69 -16.12 5.79
C PRO A 265 -31.29 -16.52 7.15
N GLU A 266 -31.75 -17.75 7.30
CA GLU A 266 -32.20 -18.35 8.56
C GLU A 266 -31.07 -18.70 9.53
N ARG A 267 -29.81 -18.76 9.05
CA ARG A 267 -28.65 -19.09 9.88
C ARG A 267 -28.17 -17.86 10.62
N THR A 268 -28.11 -17.93 11.95
CA THR A 268 -27.33 -16.99 12.75
C THR A 268 -25.85 -17.31 12.59
N LEU A 269 -25.07 -16.33 12.18
CA LEU A 269 -23.63 -16.44 11.97
C LEU A 269 -22.91 -15.51 12.93
N ASP A 270 -21.84 -15.99 13.54
CA ASP A 270 -20.87 -15.13 14.22
C ASP A 270 -19.80 -14.65 13.22
N VAL A 271 -19.19 -13.50 13.54
CA VAL A 271 -17.95 -13.04 12.90
C VAL A 271 -16.88 -14.11 13.10
N TRP A 272 -16.11 -14.41 12.05
CA TRP A 272 -15.26 -15.58 12.07
C TRP A 272 -14.08 -15.41 13.03
N THR A 273 -13.78 -16.47 13.78
CA THR A 273 -12.67 -16.51 14.74
C THR A 273 -11.49 -17.33 14.21
N ARG A 274 -11.56 -17.81 12.96
CA ARG A 274 -10.59 -18.71 12.31
C ARG A 274 -9.96 -18.03 11.09
N TRP A 275 -8.79 -18.52 10.72
CA TRP A 275 -8.08 -18.19 9.49
C TRP A 275 -8.40 -19.18 8.37
N GLY A 276 -8.15 -18.78 7.13
CA GLY A 276 -8.34 -19.59 5.92
C GLY A 276 -9.49 -19.09 5.06
N VAL A 277 -10.03 -19.99 4.23
CA VAL A 277 -11.08 -19.68 3.26
C VAL A 277 -12.45 -20.04 3.82
N CYS A 278 -13.33 -19.05 3.99
CA CYS A 278 -14.71 -19.27 4.42
C CYS A 278 -15.56 -19.81 3.27
N ASP A 279 -16.36 -20.83 3.52
CA ASP A 279 -17.30 -21.40 2.54
C ASP A 279 -18.64 -20.64 2.48
N THR A 280 -18.82 -19.65 3.34
CA THR A 280 -20.04 -18.83 3.42
C THR A 280 -19.83 -17.54 2.64
N VAL A 281 -20.57 -17.36 1.55
CA VAL A 281 -20.38 -16.27 0.60
C VAL A 281 -21.65 -15.43 0.44
N LEU A 282 -21.52 -14.24 -0.17
CA LEU A 282 -22.70 -13.41 -0.49
C LEU A 282 -23.67 -14.17 -1.41
N GLY A 283 -24.96 -13.90 -1.24
CA GLY A 283 -25.98 -14.28 -2.22
C GLY A 283 -25.86 -13.47 -3.51
N VAL A 284 -26.63 -13.88 -4.52
CA VAL A 284 -26.68 -13.26 -5.86
C VAL A 284 -28.07 -12.69 -6.21
N HIS A 285 -28.92 -12.56 -5.20
CA HIS A 285 -30.22 -11.89 -5.27
C HIS A 285 -30.02 -10.36 -5.25
N ASP A 286 -31.07 -9.62 -5.63
CA ASP A 286 -30.96 -8.18 -5.84
C ASP A 286 -30.61 -7.42 -4.55
N GLU A 287 -31.10 -7.87 -3.39
CA GLU A 287 -30.77 -7.28 -2.09
C GLU A 287 -29.27 -7.33 -1.76
N ALA A 288 -28.60 -8.45 -2.07
CA ALA A 288 -27.14 -8.56 -1.93
C ALA A 288 -26.39 -7.60 -2.87
N LEU A 289 -26.85 -7.44 -4.11
CA LEU A 289 -26.26 -6.49 -5.06
C LEU A 289 -26.54 -5.02 -4.70
N ASP A 290 -27.72 -4.72 -4.13
CA ASP A 290 -28.06 -3.40 -3.60
C ASP A 290 -27.20 -3.05 -2.38
N PHE A 291 -26.94 -4.02 -1.50
CA PHE A 291 -26.00 -3.89 -0.40
C PHE A 291 -24.60 -3.48 -0.90
N CYS A 292 -24.03 -4.22 -1.87
CA CYS A 292 -22.71 -3.90 -2.41
C CYS A 292 -22.66 -2.49 -3.00
N ARG A 293 -23.68 -2.08 -3.75
CA ARG A 293 -23.77 -0.73 -4.32
C ARG A 293 -23.85 0.35 -3.24
N THR A 294 -24.67 0.13 -2.21
CA THR A 294 -24.81 1.05 -1.07
C THR A 294 -23.48 1.24 -0.35
N VAL A 295 -22.74 0.15 -0.12
CA VAL A 295 -21.40 0.23 0.49
C VAL A 295 -20.43 0.99 -0.42
N LEU A 296 -20.39 0.64 -1.71
CA LEU A 296 -19.45 1.25 -2.65
C LEU A 296 -19.72 2.74 -2.90
N ASP A 297 -20.98 3.19 -2.85
CA ASP A 297 -21.32 4.62 -2.88
C ASP A 297 -20.61 5.37 -1.73
N GLU A 298 -20.71 4.87 -0.49
CA GLU A 298 -20.06 5.52 0.65
C GLU A 298 -18.53 5.38 0.61
N VAL A 299 -18.01 4.28 0.09
CA VAL A 299 -16.56 4.14 -0.20
C VAL A 299 -16.10 5.23 -1.16
N MET A 300 -16.80 5.43 -2.27
CA MET A 300 -16.43 6.44 -3.26
C MET A 300 -16.52 7.88 -2.72
N ASP A 301 -17.40 8.12 -1.75
CA ASP A 301 -17.52 9.41 -1.06
C ASP A 301 -16.35 9.70 -0.11
N VAL A 302 -15.78 8.67 0.52
CA VAL A 302 -14.66 8.81 1.46
C VAL A 302 -13.31 8.79 0.75
N PHE A 303 -13.17 7.93 -0.26
CA PHE A 303 -11.92 7.64 -0.94
C PHE A 303 -11.91 8.26 -2.34
N PRO A 304 -11.13 9.33 -2.59
CA PRO A 304 -11.02 9.96 -3.90
C PRO A 304 -10.17 9.15 -4.87
N SER A 305 -9.57 8.03 -4.44
CA SER A 305 -8.78 7.15 -5.30
C SER A 305 -9.54 6.80 -6.59
N PRO A 306 -8.90 6.89 -7.77
CA PRO A 306 -9.52 6.41 -8.99
C PRO A 306 -9.70 4.88 -8.97
N TYR A 307 -8.94 4.17 -8.14
CA TYR A 307 -9.00 2.73 -7.97
C TYR A 307 -9.79 2.36 -6.72
N ILE A 308 -10.67 1.35 -6.84
CA ILE A 308 -11.37 0.71 -5.72
C ILE A 308 -11.17 -0.79 -5.85
N HIS A 309 -10.63 -1.43 -4.82
CA HIS A 309 -10.43 -2.88 -4.81
C HIS A 309 -11.68 -3.57 -4.28
N VAL A 310 -12.08 -4.66 -4.93
CA VAL A 310 -13.30 -5.42 -4.59
C VAL A 310 -13.01 -6.87 -4.21
N GLY A 311 -11.74 -7.20 -3.98
CA GLY A 311 -11.30 -8.56 -3.66
C GLY A 311 -11.47 -9.51 -4.85
N GLY A 312 -12.20 -10.60 -4.61
CA GLY A 312 -12.69 -11.54 -5.63
C GLY A 312 -11.94 -12.87 -5.69
N GLU A 313 -10.89 -13.02 -4.91
CA GLU A 313 -10.17 -14.27 -4.63
C GLU A 313 -10.98 -15.25 -3.79
N GLU A 314 -10.45 -16.48 -3.69
CA GLU A 314 -10.81 -17.47 -2.66
C GLU A 314 -12.31 -17.51 -2.29
N CYS A 315 -13.17 -17.55 -3.32
CA CYS A 315 -14.62 -17.56 -3.18
C CYS A 315 -15.18 -18.95 -3.54
N PRO A 316 -15.36 -19.88 -2.57
CA PRO A 316 -15.98 -21.17 -2.83
C PRO A 316 -17.42 -21.00 -3.33
N THR A 317 -17.70 -21.46 -4.54
CA THR A 317 -19.02 -21.36 -5.16
C THR A 317 -20.01 -22.45 -4.72
N THR A 318 -19.60 -23.30 -3.77
CA THR A 318 -20.39 -24.46 -3.30
C THR A 318 -21.78 -24.05 -2.79
N GLU A 319 -21.91 -22.96 -2.03
CA GLU A 319 -23.24 -22.50 -1.57
C GLU A 319 -24.15 -22.14 -2.74
N TRP A 320 -23.63 -21.49 -3.79
CA TRP A 320 -24.43 -21.15 -4.97
C TRP A 320 -24.92 -22.38 -5.74
N THR A 321 -24.12 -23.45 -5.80
CA THR A 321 -24.57 -24.70 -6.44
C THR A 321 -25.77 -25.34 -5.72
N ARG A 322 -25.92 -25.06 -4.42
CA ARG A 322 -26.99 -25.60 -3.57
C ARG A 322 -28.17 -24.62 -3.40
N SER A 323 -27.94 -23.33 -3.60
CA SER A 323 -28.93 -22.26 -3.46
C SER A 323 -29.93 -22.25 -4.63
N VAL A 324 -31.22 -22.29 -4.31
CA VAL A 324 -32.30 -22.19 -5.31
C VAL A 324 -32.23 -20.84 -6.03
N ALA A 325 -32.08 -19.74 -5.27
CA ALA A 325 -31.99 -18.40 -5.83
C ALA A 325 -30.78 -18.23 -6.76
N ALA A 326 -29.62 -18.80 -6.41
CA ALA A 326 -28.44 -18.75 -7.26
C ALA A 326 -28.61 -19.56 -8.55
N ARG A 327 -29.19 -20.76 -8.47
CA ARG A 327 -29.49 -21.57 -9.66
C ARG A 327 -30.47 -20.87 -10.60
N GLU A 328 -31.52 -20.26 -10.05
CA GLU A 328 -32.47 -19.46 -10.83
C GLU A 328 -31.81 -18.24 -11.45
N ARG A 329 -30.93 -17.55 -10.71
CA ARG A 329 -30.13 -16.43 -11.25
C ARG A 329 -29.27 -16.88 -12.42
N ALA A 330 -28.54 -17.99 -12.28
CA ALA A 330 -27.67 -18.50 -13.34
C ALA A 330 -28.46 -18.77 -14.63
N VAL A 331 -29.63 -19.42 -14.51
CA VAL A 331 -30.53 -19.64 -15.66
C VAL A 331 -31.03 -18.32 -16.24
N ALA A 332 -31.50 -17.39 -15.39
CA ALA A 332 -32.02 -16.10 -15.82
C ALA A 332 -30.96 -15.22 -16.53
N GLN A 333 -29.68 -15.41 -16.23
CA GLN A 333 -28.56 -14.70 -16.86
C GLN A 333 -27.93 -15.50 -18.02
N GLY A 334 -28.47 -16.67 -18.37
CA GLY A 334 -27.94 -17.51 -19.45
C GLY A 334 -26.55 -18.08 -19.16
N LEU A 335 -26.19 -18.24 -17.89
CA LEU A 335 -24.91 -18.80 -17.46
C LEU A 335 -24.94 -20.32 -17.49
N PRO A 336 -23.81 -20.99 -17.79
CA PRO A 336 -23.77 -22.45 -17.93
C PRO A 336 -24.03 -23.19 -16.61
N ASN A 337 -23.67 -22.60 -15.48
CA ASN A 337 -23.81 -23.17 -14.15
C ASN A 337 -23.74 -22.06 -13.07
N PRO A 338 -24.10 -22.37 -11.81
CA PRO A 338 -24.00 -21.40 -10.70
C PRO A 338 -22.58 -20.93 -10.40
N GLU A 339 -21.55 -21.73 -10.68
CA GLU A 339 -20.15 -21.34 -10.47
C GLU A 339 -19.75 -20.13 -11.32
N ALA A 340 -20.29 -20.03 -12.54
CA ALA A 340 -20.10 -18.88 -13.42
C ALA A 340 -20.71 -17.57 -12.87
N LEU A 341 -21.48 -17.61 -11.77
CA LEU A 341 -21.97 -16.40 -11.10
C LEU A 341 -20.84 -15.57 -10.49
N HIS A 342 -19.67 -16.15 -10.21
CA HIS A 342 -18.52 -15.41 -9.68
C HIS A 342 -18.09 -14.28 -10.62
N GLY A 343 -17.77 -14.63 -11.87
CA GLY A 343 -17.41 -13.66 -12.89
C GLY A 343 -18.55 -12.71 -13.24
N TRP A 344 -19.80 -13.19 -13.27
CA TRP A 344 -20.97 -12.33 -13.45
C TRP A 344 -21.09 -11.29 -12.34
N PHE A 345 -20.99 -11.71 -11.07
CA PHE A 345 -21.12 -10.84 -9.91
C PHE A 345 -20.05 -9.73 -9.95
N LEU A 346 -18.78 -10.11 -10.12
CA LEU A 346 -17.69 -9.15 -10.23
C LEU A 346 -17.85 -8.23 -11.45
N GLY A 347 -18.41 -8.74 -12.56
CA GLY A 347 -18.81 -7.92 -13.70
C GLY A 347 -19.83 -6.85 -13.35
N ARG A 348 -20.90 -7.20 -12.61
CA ARG A 348 -21.93 -6.24 -12.18
C ARG A 348 -21.37 -5.15 -11.28
N ILE A 349 -20.45 -5.52 -10.37
CA ILE A 349 -19.77 -4.59 -9.47
C ILE A 349 -18.79 -3.70 -10.25
N GLY A 350 -18.02 -4.27 -11.17
CA GLY A 350 -17.13 -3.53 -12.06
C GLY A 350 -17.88 -2.49 -12.89
N ASP A 351 -18.97 -2.88 -13.54
CA ASP A 351 -19.84 -1.97 -14.32
C ASP A 351 -20.40 -0.82 -13.47
N PHE A 352 -20.70 -1.09 -12.20
CA PHE A 352 -21.12 -0.05 -11.27
C PHE A 352 -20.00 0.95 -11.00
N LEU A 353 -18.79 0.49 -10.70
CA LEU A 353 -17.63 1.36 -10.45
C LEU A 353 -17.24 2.17 -11.70
N VAL A 354 -17.23 1.55 -12.87
CA VAL A 354 -16.91 2.21 -14.15
C VAL A 354 -17.90 3.34 -14.45
N ARG A 355 -19.20 3.12 -14.24
CA ARG A 355 -20.24 4.17 -14.42
C ARG A 355 -20.07 5.36 -13.48
N HIS A 356 -19.42 5.17 -12.32
CA HIS A 356 -19.09 6.23 -11.38
C HIS A 356 -17.68 6.81 -11.59
N GLY A 357 -17.04 6.51 -12.72
CA GLY A 357 -15.72 7.03 -13.07
C GLY A 357 -14.58 6.41 -12.26
N ARG A 358 -14.82 5.27 -11.62
CA ARG A 358 -13.79 4.50 -10.89
C ARG A 358 -13.27 3.35 -11.74
N ARG A 359 -12.08 2.88 -11.39
CA ARG A 359 -11.41 1.72 -11.98
C ARG A 359 -11.48 0.56 -10.99
N PRO A 360 -12.21 -0.51 -11.31
CA PRO A 360 -12.25 -1.67 -10.43
C PRO A 360 -10.88 -2.34 -10.38
N VAL A 361 -10.49 -2.79 -9.19
CA VAL A 361 -9.31 -3.62 -8.97
C VAL A 361 -9.75 -4.91 -8.29
N GLY A 362 -9.18 -6.04 -8.70
CA GLY A 362 -9.48 -7.33 -8.10
C GLY A 362 -8.28 -8.25 -8.11
N TRP A 363 -8.28 -9.20 -7.18
CA TRP A 363 -7.33 -10.30 -7.20
C TRP A 363 -7.66 -11.22 -8.36
N ALA A 364 -6.67 -11.52 -9.18
CA ALA A 364 -6.85 -12.50 -10.25
C ALA A 364 -6.76 -13.91 -9.67
N GLU A 365 -7.68 -14.77 -10.06
CA GLU A 365 -7.59 -16.21 -9.82
C GLU A 365 -7.21 -16.95 -11.10
N THR A 366 -6.42 -18.02 -10.95
CA THR A 366 -6.06 -18.84 -12.10
C THR A 366 -7.28 -19.58 -12.61
N GLY A 367 -7.67 -19.33 -13.87
CA GLY A 367 -8.84 -19.97 -14.49
C GLY A 367 -10.15 -19.23 -14.28
N ALA A 368 -10.18 -18.12 -13.55
CA ALA A 368 -11.29 -17.17 -13.54
C ALA A 368 -10.93 -15.92 -14.35
N GLU A 369 -11.89 -15.37 -15.07
CA GLU A 369 -11.67 -14.18 -15.90
C GLU A 369 -12.48 -13.00 -15.36
N LEU A 370 -11.80 -11.87 -15.18
CA LEU A 370 -12.41 -10.58 -14.84
C LEU A 370 -12.64 -9.77 -16.12
N PRO A 371 -13.63 -8.86 -16.16
CA PRO A 371 -13.79 -7.94 -17.28
C PRO A 371 -12.54 -7.09 -17.52
N LEU A 372 -12.25 -6.73 -18.78
CA LEU A 372 -11.03 -5.99 -19.15
C LEU A 372 -10.91 -4.59 -18.53
N ASP A 373 -12.02 -4.02 -18.03
CA ASP A 373 -12.00 -2.77 -17.29
C ASP A 373 -11.33 -2.90 -15.90
N PHE A 374 -11.16 -4.12 -15.40
CA PHE A 374 -10.41 -4.39 -14.18
C PHE A 374 -8.91 -4.20 -14.39
N THR A 375 -8.31 -3.45 -13.47
CA THR A 375 -6.90 -3.65 -13.12
C THR A 375 -6.81 -4.90 -12.25
N VAL A 376 -5.86 -5.78 -12.51
CA VAL A 376 -5.79 -7.07 -11.80
C VAL A 376 -4.50 -7.20 -11.01
N MET A 377 -4.61 -7.76 -9.80
CA MET A 377 -3.47 -8.11 -8.96
C MET A 377 -3.16 -9.60 -9.11
N THR A 378 -1.98 -9.92 -9.64
CA THR A 378 -1.54 -11.30 -9.87
C THR A 378 -0.56 -11.73 -8.78
N TRP A 379 -0.91 -12.79 -8.06
CA TRP A 379 -0.21 -13.13 -6.82
C TRP A 379 0.43 -14.52 -6.81
N ARG A 380 0.13 -15.37 -7.79
CA ARG A 380 0.60 -16.77 -7.85
C ARG A 380 2.06 -16.91 -8.29
N ASP A 381 2.40 -16.45 -9.49
CA ASP A 381 3.74 -16.56 -10.09
C ASP A 381 3.90 -15.60 -11.30
N PRO A 382 5.10 -15.46 -11.90
CA PRO A 382 5.30 -14.59 -13.07
C PRO A 382 4.46 -14.95 -14.31
N SER A 383 4.12 -16.23 -14.52
CA SER A 383 3.32 -16.66 -15.66
C SER A 383 1.85 -16.21 -15.53
N HIS A 384 1.36 -16.09 -14.29
CA HIS A 384 0.07 -15.50 -13.99
C HIS A 384 0.02 -14.03 -14.41
N THR A 385 1.04 -13.25 -14.07
CA THR A 385 1.21 -11.85 -14.53
C THR A 385 1.20 -11.75 -16.05
N LEU A 386 1.98 -12.59 -16.72
CA LEU A 386 2.07 -12.60 -18.19
C LEU A 386 0.74 -12.95 -18.86
N THR A 387 0.03 -13.94 -18.31
CA THR A 387 -1.29 -14.36 -18.81
C THR A 387 -2.30 -13.22 -18.72
N ALA A 388 -2.38 -12.55 -17.57
CA ALA A 388 -3.26 -11.40 -17.38
C ALA A 388 -2.92 -10.23 -18.32
N ALA A 389 -1.62 -9.93 -18.47
CA ALA A 389 -1.16 -8.86 -19.34
C ALA A 389 -1.45 -9.13 -20.82
N ARG A 390 -1.23 -10.37 -21.31
CA ARG A 390 -1.54 -10.79 -22.68
C ARG A 390 -3.03 -10.75 -23.00
N ARG A 391 -3.89 -10.96 -22.00
CA ARG A 391 -5.34 -10.80 -22.12
C ARG A 391 -5.77 -9.33 -22.28
N GLY A 392 -4.91 -8.38 -21.89
CA GLY A 392 -5.12 -6.95 -22.09
C GLY A 392 -5.42 -6.14 -20.81
N HIS A 393 -5.43 -6.79 -19.64
CA HIS A 393 -5.59 -6.10 -18.36
C HIS A 393 -4.40 -5.20 -18.05
N ALA A 394 -4.64 -4.12 -17.30
CA ALA A 394 -3.58 -3.50 -16.53
C ALA A 394 -3.26 -4.39 -15.32
N VAL A 395 -1.97 -4.62 -15.04
CA VAL A 395 -1.55 -5.63 -14.05
C VAL A 395 -0.66 -5.02 -12.98
N VAL A 396 -0.92 -5.37 -11.72
CA VAL A 396 -0.01 -5.15 -10.59
C VAL A 396 0.56 -6.51 -10.17
N SER A 397 1.88 -6.66 -10.27
CA SER A 397 2.57 -7.90 -9.89
C SER A 397 2.75 -7.97 -8.37
N ALA A 398 2.09 -8.92 -7.75
CA ALA A 398 2.02 -9.15 -6.30
C ALA A 398 2.43 -10.58 -5.93
N TYR A 399 3.46 -11.13 -6.60
CA TYR A 399 3.88 -12.52 -6.44
C TYR A 399 4.20 -12.87 -4.98
N HIS A 400 3.42 -13.78 -4.40
CA HIS A 400 3.44 -14.05 -2.97
C HIS A 400 4.81 -14.48 -2.42
N ARG A 401 5.63 -15.19 -3.21
CA ARG A 401 6.99 -15.58 -2.78
C ARG A 401 8.03 -14.46 -2.86
N ALA A 402 7.61 -13.25 -3.18
CA ALA A 402 8.47 -12.09 -3.33
C ALA A 402 7.90 -10.82 -2.69
N THR A 403 6.58 -10.71 -2.51
CA THR A 403 5.95 -9.46 -2.05
C THR A 403 5.06 -9.62 -0.81
N TYR A 404 4.80 -10.84 -0.35
CA TYR A 404 4.05 -11.07 0.88
C TYR A 404 5.01 -10.97 2.07
N LEU A 405 4.87 -9.88 2.81
CA LEU A 405 5.72 -9.53 3.93
C LEU A 405 5.22 -10.17 5.23
N ASP A 406 4.04 -10.77 5.25
CA ASP A 406 3.55 -11.60 6.35
C ASP A 406 4.31 -12.94 6.48
N TYR A 407 5.09 -13.34 5.47
CA TYR A 407 5.92 -14.55 5.54
C TYR A 407 7.19 -14.30 6.37
N ALA A 408 7.74 -15.36 6.97
CA ALA A 408 8.99 -15.27 7.75
C ALA A 408 10.16 -14.77 6.89
N GLN A 409 11.08 -14.02 7.51
CA GLN A 409 12.26 -13.45 6.85
C GLN A 409 13.46 -14.38 6.82
N SER A 410 13.50 -15.37 7.71
CA SER A 410 14.53 -16.39 7.76
C SER A 410 13.92 -17.73 8.21
N ALA A 411 14.74 -18.78 8.16
CA ALA A 411 14.38 -20.09 8.69
C ALA A 411 14.77 -20.24 10.18
N ASP A 412 15.15 -19.15 10.85
CA ASP A 412 15.50 -19.19 12.28
C ASP A 412 14.27 -19.60 13.09
N PRO A 413 14.36 -20.64 13.95
CA PRO A 413 13.24 -21.05 14.81
C PRO A 413 12.80 -19.98 15.82
N HIS A 414 13.57 -18.91 16.00
CA HIS A 414 13.25 -17.76 16.84
C HIS A 414 12.63 -16.59 16.07
N GLU A 415 12.37 -16.72 14.76
CA GLU A 415 11.52 -15.76 14.04
C GLU A 415 10.18 -15.59 14.77
N PRO A 416 9.68 -14.36 14.92
CA PRO A 416 8.35 -14.15 15.47
C PRO A 416 7.28 -14.79 14.57
N PRO A 417 6.07 -15.05 15.10
CA PRO A 417 5.01 -15.70 14.35
C PRO A 417 4.72 -15.01 13.00
N ALA A 418 4.84 -15.76 11.93
CA ALA A 418 4.59 -15.30 10.57
C ALA A 418 3.67 -16.28 9.87
N GLN A 419 3.19 -15.92 8.69
CA GLN A 419 2.40 -16.81 7.87
C GLN A 419 3.17 -18.12 7.62
N PRO A 420 2.58 -19.29 7.93
CA PRO A 420 3.21 -20.57 7.65
C PRO A 420 3.47 -20.72 6.15
N GLY A 421 4.71 -21.01 5.78
CA GLY A 421 5.06 -21.12 4.38
C GLY A 421 6.55 -21.01 4.10
N ALA A 422 6.87 -20.63 2.87
CA ALA A 422 8.23 -20.37 2.45
C ALA A 422 8.79 -19.10 3.14
N VAL A 423 10.10 -19.04 3.28
CA VAL A 423 10.78 -17.79 3.65
C VAL A 423 10.73 -16.82 2.48
N VAL A 424 10.36 -15.57 2.76
CA VAL A 424 10.47 -14.44 1.82
C VAL A 424 11.49 -13.49 2.42
N ASP A 425 12.76 -13.75 2.12
CA ASP A 425 13.86 -12.92 2.62
C ASP A 425 14.01 -11.63 1.81
N LEU A 426 14.88 -10.73 2.27
CA LEU A 426 15.20 -9.48 1.60
C LEU A 426 15.67 -9.67 0.15
N ARG A 427 16.39 -10.76 -0.15
CA ARG A 427 16.95 -11.02 -1.47
C ARG A 427 15.87 -11.49 -2.43
N ALA A 428 14.91 -12.29 -1.98
CA ALA A 428 13.76 -12.70 -2.77
C ALA A 428 12.92 -11.49 -3.21
N VAL A 429 12.70 -10.53 -2.30
CA VAL A 429 12.00 -9.27 -2.60
C VAL A 429 12.78 -8.42 -3.60
N HIS A 430 14.09 -8.26 -3.42
CA HIS A 430 14.93 -7.49 -4.34
C HIS A 430 15.07 -8.15 -5.72
N ALA A 431 15.12 -9.48 -5.78
CA ALA A 431 15.21 -10.21 -7.04
C ALA A 431 13.92 -10.13 -7.88
N HIS A 432 12.81 -9.69 -7.29
CA HIS A 432 11.53 -9.59 -8.01
C HIS A 432 11.59 -8.53 -9.12
N ALA A 433 11.36 -8.98 -10.35
CA ALA A 433 11.05 -8.12 -11.47
C ALA A 433 9.52 -8.06 -11.63
N PRO A 434 8.90 -6.87 -11.51
CA PRO A 434 7.46 -6.74 -11.71
C PRO A 434 7.01 -7.16 -13.11
N VAL A 435 7.84 -6.89 -14.12
CA VAL A 435 7.65 -7.32 -15.50
C VAL A 435 8.36 -8.65 -15.71
N PRO A 436 7.65 -9.74 -16.09
CA PRO A 436 8.27 -11.01 -16.42
C PRO A 436 9.30 -10.90 -17.55
N GLU A 437 10.40 -11.65 -17.48
CA GLU A 437 11.51 -11.57 -18.47
C GLU A 437 11.08 -11.97 -19.88
N ASP A 438 10.09 -12.85 -20.00
CA ASP A 438 9.53 -13.36 -21.26
C ASP A 438 8.33 -12.53 -21.79
N ALA A 439 8.06 -11.37 -21.17
CA ALA A 439 7.03 -10.45 -21.63
C ALA A 439 7.44 -9.74 -22.93
N ASP A 440 6.58 -9.81 -23.94
CA ASP A 440 6.70 -8.94 -25.12
C ASP A 440 6.39 -7.48 -24.75
N ALA A 441 6.68 -6.54 -25.67
CA ALA A 441 6.50 -5.11 -25.42
C ALA A 441 5.04 -4.72 -25.07
N GLN A 442 4.06 -5.43 -25.63
CA GLN A 442 2.65 -5.17 -25.37
C GLN A 442 2.28 -5.61 -23.94
N ALA A 443 2.66 -6.84 -23.56
CA ALA A 443 2.44 -7.36 -22.21
C ALA A 443 3.22 -6.54 -21.16
N ALA A 444 4.48 -6.19 -21.45
CA ALA A 444 5.29 -5.37 -20.56
C ALA A 444 4.67 -3.98 -20.31
N GLY A 445 4.11 -3.35 -21.36
CA GLY A 445 3.42 -2.05 -21.24
C GLY A 445 2.11 -2.09 -20.43
N ARG A 446 1.59 -3.28 -20.13
CA ARG A 446 0.39 -3.47 -19.30
C ARG A 446 0.69 -3.64 -17.82
N VAL A 447 1.93 -3.96 -17.46
CA VAL A 447 2.35 -4.11 -16.06
C VAL A 447 2.62 -2.74 -15.46
N LEU A 448 1.74 -2.30 -14.56
CA LEU A 448 1.81 -0.99 -13.90
C LEU A 448 2.94 -0.92 -12.86
N GLY A 449 3.32 -2.05 -12.27
CA GLY A 449 4.36 -2.14 -11.25
C GLY A 449 4.13 -3.26 -10.25
N THR A 450 4.49 -3.02 -8.99
CA THR A 450 4.45 -4.03 -7.91
C THR A 450 3.90 -3.46 -6.61
N GLN A 451 3.52 -4.36 -5.70
CA GLN A 451 2.94 -4.03 -4.41
C GLN A 451 3.35 -5.07 -3.37
N ALA A 452 3.67 -4.62 -2.14
CA ALA A 452 3.83 -5.48 -0.96
C ALA A 452 2.49 -5.75 -0.26
N GLN A 453 2.39 -6.89 0.40
CA GLN A 453 1.17 -7.34 1.08
C GLN A 453 1.56 -7.72 2.50
N LEU A 454 0.78 -7.23 3.46
CA LEU A 454 0.95 -7.61 4.85
C LEU A 454 -0.41 -8.02 5.39
N TRP A 455 -0.67 -9.32 5.28
CA TRP A 455 -1.79 -10.00 5.94
C TRP A 455 -1.51 -10.12 7.43
N THR A 456 -2.54 -10.01 8.28
CA THR A 456 -2.32 -9.79 9.72
C THR A 456 -2.86 -10.88 10.63
N GLU A 457 -3.12 -12.11 10.16
CA GLU A 457 -3.55 -13.24 10.99
C GLU A 457 -2.62 -13.46 12.20
N PHE A 458 -1.30 -13.37 11.97
CA PHE A 458 -0.26 -13.59 12.99
C PHE A 458 0.38 -12.29 13.52
N VAL A 459 0.00 -11.15 12.94
CA VAL A 459 0.73 -9.88 13.10
C VAL A 459 -0.15 -8.86 13.82
N THR A 460 -0.10 -8.90 15.15
CA THR A 460 -1.11 -8.21 15.98
C THR A 460 -0.69 -6.82 16.49
N THR A 461 0.61 -6.47 16.41
CA THR A 461 1.12 -5.20 16.96
C THR A 461 1.87 -4.36 15.93
N PRO A 462 1.86 -3.02 16.05
CA PRO A 462 2.67 -2.11 15.24
C PRO A 462 4.16 -2.51 15.10
N ALA A 463 4.79 -2.91 16.21
CA ALA A 463 6.19 -3.31 16.20
C ALA A 463 6.42 -4.59 15.38
N HIS A 464 5.51 -5.55 15.46
CA HIS A 464 5.58 -6.78 14.69
C HIS A 464 5.33 -6.53 13.19
N LEU A 465 4.35 -5.66 12.87
CA LEU A 465 4.10 -5.22 11.50
C LEU A 465 5.34 -4.57 10.89
N GLU A 466 5.99 -3.66 11.61
CA GLU A 466 7.20 -2.98 11.15
C GLU A 466 8.39 -3.94 11.04
N TYR A 467 8.55 -4.87 11.98
CA TYR A 467 9.58 -5.92 11.93
C TYR A 467 9.46 -6.76 10.67
N LEU A 468 8.25 -7.19 10.30
CA LEU A 468 8.03 -7.96 9.07
C LEU A 468 8.14 -7.08 7.81
N THR A 469 7.73 -5.81 7.88
CA THR A 469 7.78 -4.91 6.73
C THR A 469 9.23 -4.52 6.37
N TYR A 470 10.07 -4.26 7.36
CA TYR A 470 11.41 -3.71 7.18
C TYR A 470 12.52 -4.72 7.51
N PRO A 471 13.58 -4.79 6.70
CA PRO A 471 13.93 -3.90 5.58
C PRO A 471 13.33 -4.31 4.22
N ARG A 472 12.48 -5.32 4.13
CA ARG A 472 11.96 -5.84 2.83
C ARG A 472 11.27 -4.80 1.97
N LEU A 473 10.49 -3.88 2.56
CA LEU A 473 9.86 -2.80 1.81
C LEU A 473 10.87 -1.84 1.16
N CYS A 474 12.07 -1.69 1.73
CA CYS A 474 13.16 -0.93 1.09
C CYS A 474 13.59 -1.58 -0.23
N ALA A 475 13.65 -2.92 -0.29
CA ALA A 475 13.95 -3.64 -1.51
C ALA A 475 12.83 -3.47 -2.55
N LEU A 476 11.57 -3.62 -2.15
CA LEU A 476 10.44 -3.38 -3.04
C LEU A 476 10.43 -1.95 -3.59
N ALA A 477 10.69 -0.96 -2.74
CA ALA A 477 10.80 0.43 -3.14
C ALA A 477 11.92 0.65 -4.17
N ASP A 478 13.10 0.06 -3.95
CA ASP A 478 14.22 0.13 -4.91
C ASP A 478 13.85 -0.50 -6.26
N ARG A 479 13.13 -1.64 -6.25
CA ARG A 479 12.67 -2.29 -7.49
C ARG A 479 11.57 -1.51 -8.21
N GLY A 480 10.60 -0.99 -7.47
CA GLY A 480 9.51 -0.21 -8.01
C GLY A 480 9.95 1.15 -8.58
N TRP A 481 10.93 1.78 -7.93
CA TRP A 481 11.42 3.11 -8.29
C TRP A 481 12.62 3.06 -9.24
N SER A 482 13.69 2.35 -8.88
CA SER A 482 14.95 2.30 -9.63
C SER A 482 14.90 1.29 -10.78
N GLY A 483 14.01 0.29 -10.69
CA GLY A 483 13.99 -0.84 -11.61
C GLY A 483 15.08 -1.86 -11.29
N ALA A 484 15.77 -2.34 -12.33
CA ALA A 484 16.86 -3.31 -12.16
C ALA A 484 18.09 -2.67 -11.50
N SER A 485 18.41 -3.08 -10.27
CA SER A 485 19.62 -2.67 -9.52
C SER A 485 20.47 -3.87 -9.08
N ASP A 486 21.76 -3.65 -8.86
CA ASP A 486 22.69 -4.68 -8.37
C ASP A 486 22.46 -4.96 -6.88
N TRP A 487 22.52 -6.23 -6.48
CA TRP A 487 22.28 -6.66 -5.10
C TRP A 487 23.32 -6.14 -4.12
N ALA A 488 24.62 -6.15 -4.50
CA ALA A 488 25.68 -5.71 -3.61
C ALA A 488 25.63 -4.18 -3.41
N ASP A 489 25.31 -3.42 -4.46
CA ASP A 489 25.03 -2.00 -4.36
C ASP A 489 23.83 -1.72 -3.44
N PHE A 490 22.69 -2.37 -3.67
CA PHE A 490 21.50 -2.22 -2.82
C PHE A 490 21.80 -2.52 -1.35
N ARG A 491 22.47 -3.63 -1.07
CA ARG A 491 22.89 -4.01 0.29
C ARG A 491 23.76 -2.94 0.93
N SER A 492 24.76 -2.43 0.22
CA SER A 492 25.62 -1.37 0.74
C SER A 492 24.86 -0.09 1.07
N ARG A 493 23.86 0.30 0.25
CA ARG A 493 23.00 1.47 0.54
C ARG A 493 22.07 1.19 1.72
N LEU A 494 21.53 -0.02 1.81
CA LEU A 494 20.64 -0.41 2.90
C LEU A 494 21.35 -0.46 4.26
N ASP A 495 22.60 -0.93 4.31
CA ASP A 495 23.39 -0.94 5.54
C ASP A 495 23.49 0.48 6.14
N GLU A 496 23.74 1.49 5.29
CA GLU A 496 23.75 2.91 5.67
C GLU A 496 22.35 3.45 5.97
N HIS A 497 21.33 2.98 5.25
CA HIS A 497 19.92 3.32 5.49
C HIS A 497 19.38 2.76 6.81
N THR A 498 20.02 1.75 7.40
CA THR A 498 19.61 1.18 8.69
C THR A 498 19.63 2.23 9.79
N ALA A 499 20.61 3.15 9.79
CA ALA A 499 20.64 4.27 10.74
C ALA A 499 19.42 5.21 10.60
N ARG A 500 18.83 5.32 9.41
CA ARG A 500 17.60 6.08 9.17
C ARG A 500 16.37 5.35 9.71
N LEU A 501 16.30 4.03 9.54
CA LEU A 501 15.26 3.20 10.14
C LEU A 501 15.32 3.26 11.68
N ASP A 502 16.53 3.24 12.26
CA ASP A 502 16.72 3.40 13.72
C ASP A 502 16.22 4.76 14.22
N ALA A 503 16.55 5.84 13.50
CA ALA A 503 16.10 7.18 13.85
C ALA A 503 14.57 7.35 13.79
N LEU A 504 13.89 6.52 12.97
CA LEU A 504 12.44 6.42 12.87
C LEU A 504 11.83 5.47 13.91
N GLY A 505 12.65 4.79 14.72
CA GLY A 505 12.23 3.80 15.69
C GLY A 505 11.68 2.52 15.08
N VAL A 506 12.04 2.20 13.83
CA VAL A 506 11.63 0.96 13.17
C VAL A 506 12.39 -0.23 13.80
N PRO A 507 11.71 -1.29 14.27
CA PRO A 507 12.38 -2.47 14.82
C PRO A 507 13.33 -3.12 13.81
N ARG A 508 14.49 -3.56 14.28
CA ARG A 508 15.48 -4.24 13.43
C ARG A 508 15.10 -5.70 13.22
N HIS A 509 15.18 -6.15 11.98
CA HIS A 509 15.44 -7.55 11.64
C HIS A 509 16.97 -7.76 11.64
N PRO A 510 17.52 -8.64 12.49
CA PRO A 510 18.96 -8.77 12.72
C PRO A 510 19.76 -9.39 11.57
#